data_AF-A0A2G9S0J7-F1
#
_entry.id   AF-A0A2G9S0J7-F1
#
_cell.length_a   1.000
_cell.length_b   1.000
_cell.length_c   1.000
_cell.angle_alpha   90.00
_cell.angle_beta   90.00
_cell.angle_gamma   90.00
#
_symmetry.space_group_name_H-M   'P 1'
#
loop_
_entity.id
_entity.type
_entity.pdbx_description
1 polymer ?
#
loop_
_entity_poly.entity_id
_entity_poly.type
_entity_poly.pdbx_seq_one_letter_code
_entity_poly.pdbx_strand_id
1 'polypeptide(L)'
;YRLDRNQLVDSSCPHLASGIRTNQTLRILSLSYNNLQGPHFCDLMAALTTSRIEQLHLVNTHLTDSSCPHLTSGIRNNQTLRTLNLSYNNLDGCHFSDLMAALTTSRIEELHLYNNHLTDSSCPHLASGIRNNQTMRTLDLSHNNLQGPHFRDLMEALTTSQIEELHLYDKHLTDSSCPHLASAIRNNQTLRILDLSMNNVEGPYFRDLMEALTTSRIEELHLDRNHLTHSSCPHLTSGIRNNQTLRKLNLNENNLEGPHFSDFMAALTTSQIEELHLSDNHLTDSSCPHLASGIRNNQTLRTLDLSWNNLEGPNFRDLMEALTTSRIEELQ
;
A
#
# COMPACT_ATOMS: atom_id res chain seq x y z
N TYR A 1 7.28 24.47 0.61
CA TYR A 1 7.75 24.94 1.92
C TYR A 1 7.61 23.79 2.89
N ARG A 2 8.70 23.42 3.56
CA ARG A 2 8.68 22.42 4.64
C ARG A 2 8.89 23.17 5.94
N LEU A 3 7.84 23.26 6.74
CA LEU A 3 7.83 23.86 8.07
C LEU A 3 7.64 22.77 9.12
N ASP A 4 8.19 21.58 8.86
CA ASP A 4 8.06 20.43 9.73
C ASP A 4 8.84 20.62 11.02
N ARG A 5 8.32 20.11 12.15
CA ARG A 5 9.03 20.15 13.45
C ARG A 5 9.44 21.55 13.91
N ASN A 6 8.64 22.57 13.58
CA ASN A 6 8.93 23.98 13.93
C ASN A 6 8.21 24.43 15.22
N GLN A 7 7.63 23.51 15.98
CA GLN A 7 6.84 23.80 17.19
C GLN A 7 5.67 24.76 16.91
N LEU A 8 5.16 24.76 15.67
CA LEU A 8 3.97 25.51 15.33
C LEU A 8 2.79 24.96 16.13
N VAL A 9 1.99 25.86 16.65
CA VAL A 9 0.79 25.57 17.44
C VAL A 9 -0.46 26.10 16.74
N ASP A 10 -1.65 25.73 17.18
CA ASP A 10 -2.92 26.21 16.63
C ASP A 10 -2.98 27.75 16.47
N SER A 11 -2.47 28.53 17.43
CA SER A 11 -2.42 29.99 17.31
C SER A 11 -1.55 30.52 16.15
N SER A 12 -0.75 29.66 15.52
CA SER A 12 0.01 29.97 14.31
C SER A 12 -0.84 29.85 13.04
N CYS A 13 -1.96 29.11 13.06
CA CYS A 13 -2.82 28.86 11.91
C CYS A 13 -3.33 30.13 11.21
N PRO A 14 -3.74 31.21 11.91
CA PRO A 14 -4.17 32.44 11.24
C PRO A 14 -3.03 33.14 10.47
N HIS A 15 -1.81 33.05 11.00
CA HIS A 15 -0.62 33.63 10.36
C HIS A 15 -0.22 32.81 9.11
N LEU A 16 -0.23 31.48 9.22
CA LEU A 16 -0.04 30.57 8.09
C LEU A 16 -1.09 30.82 6.99
N ALA A 17 -2.36 30.95 7.39
CA ALA A 17 -3.46 31.23 6.50
C ALA A 17 -3.28 32.55 5.71
N SER A 18 -2.81 33.60 6.38
CA SER A 18 -2.46 34.88 5.72
C SER A 18 -1.34 34.70 4.68
N GLY A 19 -0.29 33.96 5.04
CA GLY A 19 0.80 33.63 4.13
C GLY A 19 0.33 32.82 2.91
N ILE A 20 -0.54 31.83 3.11
CA ILE A 20 -1.08 30.99 2.03
C ILE A 20 -1.96 31.80 1.08
N ARG A 21 -2.82 32.69 1.60
CA ARG A 21 -3.70 33.53 0.76
C ARG A 21 -2.90 34.49 -0.14
N THR A 22 -1.79 35.02 0.37
CA THR A 22 -0.94 35.96 -0.37
C THR A 22 0.04 35.26 -1.30
N ASN A 23 0.46 34.03 -0.98
CA ASN A 23 1.44 33.30 -1.77
C ASN A 23 0.82 32.65 -3.01
N GLN A 24 1.17 33.20 -4.17
CA GLN A 24 0.67 32.75 -5.48
C GLN A 24 1.53 31.64 -6.12
N THR A 25 2.65 31.26 -5.49
CA THR A 25 3.66 30.33 -6.03
C THR A 25 3.73 29.00 -5.29
N LEU A 26 3.21 28.94 -4.06
CA LEU A 26 3.34 27.78 -3.19
C LEU A 26 2.52 26.58 -3.72
N ARG A 27 3.21 25.50 -4.08
CA ARG A 27 2.61 24.23 -4.54
C ARG A 27 2.64 23.13 -3.48
N ILE A 28 3.73 23.04 -2.73
CA ILE A 28 3.91 21.99 -1.72
C ILE A 28 4.01 22.65 -0.36
N LEU A 29 3.15 22.25 0.58
CA LEU A 29 3.19 22.69 1.97
C LEU A 29 3.26 21.48 2.89
N SER A 30 4.32 21.39 3.67
CA SER A 30 4.42 20.42 4.76
C SER A 30 4.48 21.16 6.09
N LEU A 31 3.57 20.79 6.99
CA LEU A 31 3.48 21.27 8.37
C LEU A 31 3.57 20.11 9.35
N SER A 32 4.20 19.01 8.94
CA SER A 32 4.25 17.75 9.66
C SER A 32 4.97 17.90 11.01
N TYR A 33 4.57 17.12 12.02
CA TYR A 33 5.16 17.13 13.36
C TYR A 33 5.08 18.51 14.05
N ASN A 34 3.94 19.19 13.92
CA ASN A 34 3.58 20.41 14.64
C ASN A 34 2.24 20.21 15.37
N ASN A 35 1.91 20.97 16.41
CA ASN A 35 0.64 20.79 17.12
C ASN A 35 -0.44 21.76 16.61
N LEU A 36 -1.06 21.43 15.48
CA LEU A 36 -2.04 22.32 14.83
C LEU A 36 -3.47 22.10 15.33
N GLN A 37 -3.67 21.26 16.34
CA GLN A 37 -4.98 20.97 16.90
C GLN A 37 -5.53 22.18 17.65
N GLY A 38 -6.69 22.68 17.22
CA GLY A 38 -7.43 23.70 17.96
C GLY A 38 -8.43 24.44 17.09
N PRO A 39 -9.09 25.47 17.63
CA PRO A 39 -10.13 26.22 16.94
C PRO A 39 -9.61 27.01 15.73
N HIS A 40 -8.33 27.41 15.71
CA HIS A 40 -7.78 28.22 14.63
C HIS A 40 -7.35 27.41 13.41
N PHE A 41 -7.31 26.08 13.51
CA PHE A 41 -7.08 25.19 12.36
C PHE A 41 -8.05 25.45 11.20
N CYS A 42 -9.27 25.90 11.51
CA CYS A 42 -10.25 26.29 10.50
C CYS A 42 -9.77 27.44 9.58
N ASP A 43 -8.96 28.38 10.09
CA ASP A 43 -8.41 29.49 9.31
C ASP A 43 -7.43 29.00 8.24
N LEU A 44 -6.62 28.00 8.60
CA LEU A 44 -5.67 27.34 7.71
C LEU A 44 -6.40 26.63 6.57
N MET A 45 -7.45 25.86 6.90
CA MET A 45 -8.26 25.16 5.91
C MET A 45 -9.06 26.11 5.02
N ALA A 46 -9.58 27.21 5.57
CA ALA A 46 -10.23 28.25 4.78
C ALA A 46 -9.27 28.88 3.76
N ALA A 47 -8.00 29.11 4.12
CA ALA A 47 -7.00 29.61 3.18
C ALA A 47 -6.70 28.60 2.05
N LEU A 48 -6.76 27.30 2.35
CA LEU A 48 -6.49 26.24 1.38
C LEU A 48 -7.44 26.31 0.18
N THR A 49 -8.71 26.65 0.39
CA THR A 49 -9.75 26.70 -0.65
C THR A 49 -9.42 27.61 -1.84
N THR A 50 -8.63 28.66 -1.61
CA THR A 50 -8.23 29.65 -2.64
C THR A 50 -6.76 29.55 -3.03
N SER A 51 -6.05 28.56 -2.47
CA SER A 51 -4.62 28.40 -2.65
C SER A 51 -4.26 27.67 -3.96
N ARG A 52 -2.99 27.78 -4.35
CA ARG A 52 -2.39 26.99 -5.45
C ARG A 52 -1.68 25.73 -4.99
N ILE A 53 -1.90 25.33 -3.74
CA ILE A 53 -1.26 24.16 -3.12
C ILE A 53 -1.79 22.90 -3.79
N GLU A 54 -0.86 22.09 -4.29
CA GLU A 54 -1.08 20.80 -4.92
C GLU A 54 -0.79 19.65 -3.95
N GLN A 55 0.11 19.84 -2.98
CA GLN A 55 0.45 18.83 -1.98
C GLN A 55 0.43 19.43 -0.57
N LEU A 56 -0.34 18.81 0.32
CA LEU A 56 -0.45 19.18 1.72
C LEU A 56 -0.10 17.99 2.62
N HIS A 57 0.95 18.16 3.44
CA HIS A 57 1.35 17.17 4.43
C HIS A 57 1.12 17.70 5.83
N LEU A 58 0.28 16.97 6.58
CA LEU A 58 -0.14 17.23 7.95
C LEU A 58 0.17 16.00 8.83
N VAL A 59 1.31 15.34 8.57
CA VAL A 59 1.69 14.11 9.26
C VAL A 59 1.95 14.40 10.73
N ASN A 60 1.34 13.65 11.64
CA ASN A 60 1.51 13.82 13.08
C ASN A 60 1.31 15.28 13.51
N THR A 61 0.13 15.83 13.20
CA THR A 61 -0.23 17.20 13.56
C THR A 61 -1.23 17.32 14.71
N HIS A 62 -1.43 16.20 15.41
CA HIS A 62 -2.41 16.03 16.50
C HIS A 62 -3.86 16.30 16.09
N LEU A 63 -4.17 16.22 14.79
CA LEU A 63 -5.54 16.37 14.32
C LEU A 63 -6.39 15.21 14.86
N THR A 64 -7.64 15.54 15.19
CA THR A 64 -8.63 14.58 15.69
C THR A 64 -9.88 14.63 14.85
N ASP A 65 -10.88 13.79 15.12
CA ASP A 65 -12.20 13.87 14.50
C ASP A 65 -12.82 15.28 14.52
N SER A 66 -12.56 16.07 15.58
CA SER A 66 -13.00 17.47 15.66
C SER A 66 -12.44 18.38 14.55
N SER A 67 -11.34 17.98 13.91
CA SER A 67 -10.70 18.68 12.80
C SER A 67 -11.26 18.27 11.44
N CYS A 68 -11.97 17.14 11.34
CA CYS A 68 -12.55 16.63 10.09
C CYS A 68 -13.52 17.63 9.40
N PRO A 69 -14.38 18.37 10.11
CA PRO A 69 -15.22 19.39 9.48
C PRO A 69 -14.41 20.53 8.85
N HIS A 70 -13.27 20.88 9.45
CA HIS A 70 -12.36 21.90 8.92
C HIS A 70 -11.58 21.37 7.71
N LEU A 71 -11.05 20.14 7.78
CA LEU A 71 -10.45 19.48 6.61
C LEU A 71 -11.45 19.41 5.46
N THR A 72 -12.67 19.00 5.76
CA THR A 72 -13.79 18.95 4.82
C THR A 72 -14.01 20.27 4.12
N SER A 73 -14.10 21.39 4.85
CA SER A 73 -14.30 22.71 4.24
C SER A 73 -13.11 23.16 3.41
N GLY A 74 -11.89 22.78 3.79
CA GLY A 74 -10.66 23.12 3.07
C GLY A 74 -10.47 22.36 1.76
N ILE A 75 -10.87 21.09 1.71
CA ILE A 75 -10.74 20.25 0.50
C ILE A 75 -11.97 20.32 -0.40
N ARG A 76 -13.16 20.57 0.18
CA ARG A 76 -14.40 20.70 -0.58
C ARG A 76 -14.29 21.92 -1.49
N ASN A 77 -14.43 21.69 -2.79
CA ASN A 77 -14.22 22.67 -3.86
C ASN A 77 -12.78 23.13 -4.09
N ASN A 78 -11.78 22.60 -3.37
CA ASN A 78 -10.39 22.87 -3.74
C ASN A 78 -10.10 22.25 -5.12
N GLN A 79 -9.62 23.07 -6.05
CA GLN A 79 -9.43 22.71 -7.45
C GLN A 79 -7.97 22.34 -7.80
N THR A 80 -7.05 22.45 -6.84
CA THR A 80 -5.60 22.37 -7.03
C THR A 80 -4.97 21.22 -6.26
N LEU A 81 -5.48 20.88 -5.08
CA LEU A 81 -4.92 19.86 -4.20
C LEU A 81 -5.04 18.45 -4.81
N ARG A 82 -3.90 17.79 -4.96
CA ARG A 82 -3.73 16.43 -5.51
C ARG A 82 -3.28 15.43 -4.45
N THR A 83 -2.32 15.81 -3.62
CA THR A 83 -1.82 14.95 -2.54
C THR A 83 -2.23 15.49 -1.19
N LEU A 84 -2.88 14.66 -0.38
CA LEU A 84 -3.21 14.96 1.00
C LEU A 84 -2.66 13.85 1.90
N ASN A 85 -1.69 14.21 2.75
CA ASN A 85 -1.12 13.29 3.72
C ASN A 85 -1.54 13.68 5.14
N LEU A 86 -2.36 12.82 5.75
CA LEU A 86 -2.91 12.95 7.10
C LEU A 86 -2.40 11.85 8.03
N SER A 87 -1.30 11.17 7.70
CA SER A 87 -0.78 10.04 8.48
C SER A 87 -0.43 10.42 9.93
N TYR A 88 -0.50 9.45 10.84
CA TYR A 88 -0.19 9.62 12.27
C TYR A 88 -1.06 10.68 12.99
N ASN A 89 -2.34 10.80 12.64
CA ASN A 89 -3.31 11.61 13.39
C ASN A 89 -4.34 10.69 14.09
N ASN A 90 -5.41 11.25 14.66
CA ASN A 90 -6.46 10.47 15.32
C ASN A 90 -7.85 10.83 14.77
N LEU A 91 -8.05 10.58 13.48
CA LEU A 91 -9.24 11.02 12.74
C LEU A 91 -10.46 10.10 12.93
N ASP A 92 -10.37 9.06 13.75
CA ASP A 92 -11.50 8.18 14.09
C ASP A 92 -12.60 8.93 14.86
N GLY A 93 -13.83 8.87 14.35
CA GLY A 93 -15.00 9.52 14.94
C GLY A 93 -16.12 9.78 13.93
N CYS A 94 -17.17 10.50 14.38
CA CYS A 94 -18.39 10.67 13.59
C CYS A 94 -18.22 11.64 12.41
N HIS A 95 -17.34 12.63 12.52
CA HIS A 95 -17.10 13.62 11.48
C HIS A 95 -16.14 13.12 10.40
N PHE A 96 -15.47 11.98 10.59
CA PHE A 96 -14.69 11.32 9.54
C PHE A 96 -15.54 11.05 8.27
N SER A 97 -16.83 10.78 8.46
CA SER A 97 -17.80 10.63 7.37
C SER A 97 -17.92 11.89 6.49
N ASP A 98 -17.84 13.09 7.07
CA ASP A 98 -17.88 14.36 6.35
C ASP A 98 -16.64 14.54 5.46
N LEU A 99 -15.47 14.12 5.98
CA LEU A 99 -14.21 14.16 5.25
C LEU A 99 -14.27 13.25 4.03
N MET A 100 -14.76 12.01 4.21
CA MET A 100 -14.91 11.06 3.11
C MET A 100 -15.95 11.53 2.08
N ALA A 101 -17.05 12.12 2.52
CA ALA A 101 -18.04 12.69 1.61
C ALA A 101 -17.44 13.82 0.75
N ALA A 102 -16.53 14.63 1.31
CA ALA A 102 -15.86 15.70 0.56
C ALA A 102 -14.92 15.18 -0.52
N LEU A 103 -14.33 13.99 -0.34
CA LEU A 103 -13.47 13.37 -1.35
C LEU A 103 -14.20 13.12 -2.68
N THR A 104 -15.50 12.84 -2.65
CA THR A 104 -16.30 12.55 -3.86
C THR A 104 -16.31 13.68 -4.88
N THR A 105 -16.10 14.93 -4.44
CA THR A 105 -16.05 16.13 -5.29
C THR A 105 -14.67 16.79 -5.32
N SER A 106 -13.70 16.18 -4.63
CA SER A 106 -12.32 16.65 -4.59
C SER A 106 -11.56 16.28 -5.88
N ARG A 107 -10.37 16.87 -6.04
CA ARG A 107 -9.40 16.52 -7.09
C ARG A 107 -8.19 15.74 -6.57
N ILE A 108 -8.32 15.21 -5.36
CA ILE A 108 -7.27 14.45 -4.69
C ILE A 108 -7.03 13.16 -5.49
N GLU A 109 -5.76 12.94 -5.80
CA GLU A 109 -5.21 11.79 -6.50
C GLU A 109 -4.53 10.85 -5.50
N GLU A 110 -3.93 11.38 -4.44
CA GLU A 110 -3.21 10.61 -3.42
C GLU A 110 -3.72 10.98 -2.02
N LEU A 111 -4.20 9.98 -1.27
CA LEU A 111 -4.64 10.14 0.11
C LEU A 111 -3.90 9.17 1.03
N HIS A 112 -3.16 9.73 2.00
CA HIS A 112 -2.50 8.94 3.04
C HIS A 112 -3.20 9.11 4.38
N LEU A 113 -3.68 7.99 4.92
CA LEU A 113 -4.34 7.86 6.21
C LEU A 113 -3.61 6.84 7.10
N TYR A 114 -2.33 6.57 6.83
CA TYR A 114 -1.51 5.66 7.63
C TYR A 114 -1.62 5.98 9.12
N ASN A 115 -1.91 4.98 9.96
CA ASN A 115 -1.98 5.10 11.42
C ASN A 115 -2.86 6.28 11.89
N ASN A 116 -4.15 6.24 11.56
CA ASN A 116 -5.16 7.22 11.95
C ASN A 116 -6.16 6.70 12.99
N HIS A 117 -5.89 5.52 13.56
CA HIS A 117 -6.78 4.79 14.46
C HIS A 117 -8.16 4.46 13.84
N LEU A 118 -8.26 4.43 12.51
CA LEU A 118 -9.50 4.05 11.84
C LEU A 118 -9.87 2.61 12.17
N THR A 119 -11.17 2.35 12.27
CA THR A 119 -11.72 1.05 12.66
C THR A 119 -12.64 0.49 11.57
N ASP A 120 -13.15 -0.73 11.75
CA ASP A 120 -14.20 -1.29 10.88
C ASP A 120 -15.40 -0.34 10.71
N SER A 121 -15.74 0.45 11.74
CA SER A 121 -16.82 1.44 11.63
C SER A 121 -16.54 2.56 10.62
N SER A 122 -15.27 2.79 10.28
CA SER A 122 -14.84 3.76 9.26
C SER A 122 -14.97 3.21 7.84
N CYS A 123 -15.05 1.87 7.65
CA CYS A 123 -15.08 1.23 6.33
C CYS A 123 -16.25 1.68 5.43
N PRO A 124 -17.49 1.83 5.89
CA PRO A 124 -18.59 2.36 5.07
C PRO A 124 -18.34 3.80 4.63
N HIS A 125 -17.68 4.60 5.47
CA HIS A 125 -17.33 5.98 5.14
C HIS A 125 -16.23 6.03 4.09
N LEU A 126 -15.16 5.25 4.25
CA LEU A 126 -14.10 5.09 3.24
C LEU A 126 -14.70 4.63 1.90
N ALA A 127 -15.56 3.62 1.93
CA ALA A 127 -16.27 3.10 0.77
C ALA A 127 -17.07 4.20 0.05
N SER A 128 -17.79 5.04 0.79
CA SER A 128 -18.55 6.16 0.22
C SER A 128 -17.65 7.19 -0.47
N GLY A 129 -16.46 7.44 0.09
CA GLY A 129 -15.51 8.41 -0.43
C GLY A 129 -14.84 7.95 -1.73
N ILE A 130 -14.49 6.67 -1.83
CA ILE A 130 -13.78 6.14 -3.01
C ILE A 130 -14.69 5.71 -4.15
N ARG A 131 -15.93 5.26 -3.86
CA ARG A 131 -16.83 4.69 -4.89
C ARG A 131 -17.13 5.66 -6.03
N ASN A 132 -17.26 6.95 -5.73
CA ASN A 132 -17.61 7.98 -6.71
C ASN A 132 -16.43 8.88 -7.08
N ASN A 133 -15.29 8.74 -6.41
CA ASN A 133 -14.12 9.56 -6.72
C ASN A 133 -13.46 9.07 -8.02
N GLN A 134 -13.37 9.97 -9.01
CA GLN A 134 -12.80 9.66 -10.33
C GLN A 134 -11.32 10.01 -10.45
N THR A 135 -10.76 10.76 -9.50
CA THR A 135 -9.38 11.27 -9.53
C THR A 135 -8.44 10.45 -8.65
N MET A 136 -8.92 9.83 -7.56
CA MET A 136 -8.08 9.09 -6.63
C MET A 136 -7.40 7.91 -7.34
N ARG A 137 -6.09 7.80 -7.13
CA ARG A 137 -5.19 6.80 -7.69
C ARG A 137 -4.45 6.05 -6.59
N THR A 138 -3.97 6.75 -5.56
CA THR A 138 -3.24 6.14 -4.45
C THR A 138 -4.00 6.32 -3.15
N LEU A 139 -4.19 5.22 -2.43
CA LEU A 139 -4.81 5.21 -1.12
C LEU A 139 -3.97 4.38 -0.15
N ASP A 140 -3.48 5.03 0.90
CA ASP A 140 -2.75 4.38 1.97
C ASP A 140 -3.59 4.34 3.25
N LEU A 141 -4.01 3.15 3.63
CA LEU A 141 -4.82 2.84 4.82
C LEU A 141 -4.03 2.04 5.85
N SER A 142 -2.71 1.93 5.68
CA SER A 142 -1.87 1.08 6.49
C SER A 142 -1.92 1.43 7.98
N HIS A 143 -1.65 0.47 8.86
CA HIS A 143 -1.68 0.63 10.32
C HIS A 143 -3.01 1.17 10.87
N ASN A 144 -4.15 0.77 10.30
CA ASN A 144 -5.47 1.03 10.83
C ASN A 144 -6.19 -0.30 11.11
N ASN A 145 -7.06 -0.34 12.12
CA ASN A 145 -7.75 -1.56 12.52
C ASN A 145 -9.09 -1.73 11.76
N LEU A 146 -9.02 -1.84 10.43
CA LEU A 146 -10.18 -1.90 9.54
C LEU A 146 -10.92 -3.25 9.56
N GLN A 147 -10.46 -4.20 10.37
CA GLN A 147 -10.99 -5.56 10.42
C GLN A 147 -12.39 -5.62 11.05
N GLY A 148 -13.35 -6.17 10.30
CA GLY A 148 -14.68 -6.46 10.80
C GLY A 148 -15.70 -6.69 9.69
N PRO A 149 -17.00 -6.74 10.01
CA PRO A 149 -18.06 -7.01 9.05
C PRO A 149 -18.23 -5.93 7.96
N HIS A 150 -17.82 -4.69 8.21
CA HIS A 150 -17.96 -3.59 7.26
C HIS A 150 -16.75 -3.44 6.34
N PHE A 151 -15.64 -4.14 6.58
CA PHE A 151 -14.51 -4.22 5.64
C PHE A 151 -14.96 -4.62 4.22
N ARG A 152 -16.00 -5.44 4.11
CA ARG A 152 -16.62 -5.80 2.83
C ARG A 152 -17.11 -4.60 2.03
N ASP A 153 -17.59 -3.54 2.69
CA ASP A 153 -18.15 -2.36 2.04
C ASP A 153 -17.03 -1.58 1.33
N LEU A 154 -15.85 -1.50 1.97
CA LEU A 154 -14.64 -0.92 1.40
C LEU A 154 -14.15 -1.72 0.20
N MET A 155 -14.08 -3.06 0.33
CA MET A 155 -13.66 -3.95 -0.76
C MET A 155 -14.63 -3.93 -1.94
N GLU A 156 -15.94 -3.85 -1.70
CA GLU A 156 -16.92 -3.71 -2.77
C GLU A 156 -16.75 -2.37 -3.51
N ALA A 157 -16.54 -1.27 -2.77
CA ALA A 157 -16.29 0.03 -3.39
C ALA A 157 -14.98 0.06 -4.20
N LEU A 158 -13.96 -0.69 -3.76
CA LEU A 158 -12.70 -0.83 -4.49
C LEU A 158 -12.94 -1.42 -5.89
N THR A 159 -13.88 -2.35 -6.06
CA THR A 159 -14.15 -3.02 -7.37
C THR A 159 -14.51 -2.03 -8.49
N THR A 160 -15.15 -0.91 -8.15
CA THR A 160 -15.58 0.13 -9.11
C THR A 160 -14.77 1.42 -9.00
N SER A 161 -13.81 1.48 -8.07
CA SER A 161 -12.95 2.65 -7.88
C SER A 161 -11.99 2.85 -9.05
N GLN A 162 -11.31 4.00 -9.06
CA GLN A 162 -10.21 4.29 -10.00
C GLN A 162 -8.83 4.13 -9.34
N ILE A 163 -8.76 3.48 -8.17
CA ILE A 163 -7.51 3.31 -7.42
C ILE A 163 -6.58 2.39 -8.20
N GLU A 164 -5.33 2.83 -8.36
CA GLU A 164 -4.23 2.13 -9.01
C GLU A 164 -3.25 1.58 -7.96
N GLU A 165 -3.14 2.23 -6.79
CA GLU A 165 -2.23 1.85 -5.71
C GLU A 165 -2.97 1.80 -4.37
N LEU A 166 -2.93 0.63 -3.72
CA LEU A 166 -3.57 0.42 -2.42
C LEU A 166 -2.57 -0.15 -1.42
N HIS A 167 -2.35 0.59 -0.33
CA HIS A 167 -1.56 0.12 0.80
C HIS A 167 -2.46 -0.26 1.97
N LEU A 168 -2.36 -1.53 2.35
CA LEU A 168 -3.05 -2.15 3.48
C LEU A 168 -2.04 -2.84 4.40
N TYR A 169 -0.81 -2.33 4.51
CA TYR A 169 0.15 -2.82 5.50
C TYR A 169 -0.53 -2.76 6.86
N ASP A 170 -0.73 -3.89 7.52
CA ASP A 170 -1.33 -3.94 8.86
C ASP A 170 -1.00 -5.26 9.53
N LYS A 171 -1.12 -5.36 10.86
CA LYS A 171 -0.87 -6.61 11.61
C LYS A 171 -2.15 -7.41 11.88
N HIS A 172 -3.27 -7.02 11.29
CA HIS A 172 -4.60 -7.47 11.72
C HIS A 172 -5.55 -7.90 10.60
N LEU A 173 -5.13 -7.95 9.32
CA LEU A 173 -5.97 -8.57 8.29
C LEU A 173 -6.04 -10.09 8.49
N THR A 174 -7.04 -10.55 9.23
CA THR A 174 -7.33 -11.98 9.38
C THR A 174 -8.16 -12.51 8.22
N ASP A 175 -8.06 -13.81 7.97
CA ASP A 175 -9.11 -14.76 7.61
C ASP A 175 -10.48 -14.22 7.12
N SER A 176 -11.26 -13.60 8.00
CA SER A 176 -12.63 -13.15 7.71
C SER A 176 -12.71 -12.03 6.67
N SER A 177 -11.65 -11.25 6.49
CA SER A 177 -11.56 -10.13 5.56
C SER A 177 -11.15 -10.57 4.14
N CYS A 178 -10.49 -11.72 4.04
CA CYS A 178 -9.79 -12.16 2.83
C CYS A 178 -10.70 -12.51 1.64
N PRO A 179 -11.89 -13.12 1.80
CA PRO A 179 -12.78 -13.37 0.65
C PRO A 179 -13.22 -12.08 -0.04
N HIS A 180 -13.40 -11.00 0.73
CA HIS A 180 -13.76 -9.69 0.21
C HIS A 180 -12.59 -9.05 -0.55
N LEU A 181 -11.38 -9.15 -0.01
CA LEU A 181 -10.17 -8.68 -0.67
C LEU A 181 -9.89 -9.45 -1.97
N ALA A 182 -9.98 -10.79 -1.95
CA ALA A 182 -9.81 -11.63 -3.14
C ALA A 182 -10.86 -11.29 -4.23
N SER A 183 -12.12 -11.06 -3.83
CA SER A 183 -13.16 -10.60 -4.74
C SER A 183 -12.84 -9.23 -5.34
N ALA A 184 -12.35 -8.29 -4.53
CA ALA A 184 -11.99 -6.96 -5.00
C ALA A 184 -10.83 -7.00 -6.01
N ILE A 185 -9.78 -7.76 -5.72
CA ILE A 185 -8.62 -7.95 -6.61
C ILE A 185 -9.02 -8.59 -7.94
N ARG A 186 -9.89 -9.60 -7.90
CA ARG A 186 -10.37 -10.30 -9.10
C ARG A 186 -11.17 -9.39 -10.03
N ASN A 187 -11.99 -8.51 -9.46
CA ASN A 187 -12.97 -7.73 -10.21
C ASN A 187 -12.49 -6.31 -10.55
N ASN A 188 -11.53 -5.77 -9.80
CA ASN A 188 -10.99 -4.44 -10.06
C ASN A 188 -10.16 -4.43 -11.36
N GLN A 189 -10.35 -3.38 -12.17
CA GLN A 189 -9.73 -3.23 -13.49
C GLN A 189 -8.65 -2.13 -13.54
N THR A 190 -8.37 -1.46 -12.43
CA THR A 190 -7.43 -0.32 -12.33
C THR A 190 -6.22 -0.61 -11.45
N LEU A 191 -6.38 -1.39 -10.38
CA LEU A 191 -5.38 -1.67 -9.35
C LEU A 191 -4.14 -2.36 -9.93
N ARG A 192 -2.98 -1.73 -9.73
CA ARG A 192 -1.65 -2.14 -10.20
C ARG A 192 -0.71 -2.45 -9.07
N ILE A 193 -0.73 -1.66 -8.01
CA ILE A 193 0.14 -1.86 -6.85
C ILE A 193 -0.73 -2.23 -5.66
N LEU A 194 -0.41 -3.36 -5.05
CA LEU A 194 -1.08 -3.82 -3.84
C LEU A 194 -0.04 -4.19 -2.79
N ASP A 195 -0.11 -3.50 -1.66
CA ASP A 195 0.72 -3.78 -0.50
C ASP A 195 -0.10 -4.42 0.62
N LEU A 196 0.19 -5.69 0.88
CA LEU A 196 -0.39 -6.51 1.94
C LEU A 196 0.69 -6.97 2.94
N SER A 197 1.82 -6.29 3.00
CA SER A 197 2.89 -6.63 3.94
C SER A 197 2.41 -6.63 5.40
N MET A 198 3.07 -7.45 6.24
CA MET A 198 2.79 -7.59 7.68
C MET A 198 1.42 -8.19 8.12
N ASN A 199 0.59 -8.71 7.21
CA ASN A 199 -0.80 -9.06 7.50
C ASN A 199 -1.09 -10.50 7.98
N ASN A 200 -0.08 -11.34 8.19
CA ASN A 200 -0.26 -12.76 8.55
C ASN A 200 -1.20 -13.51 7.58
N VAL A 201 -1.09 -13.23 6.27
CA VAL A 201 -1.94 -13.85 5.24
C VAL A 201 -1.48 -15.28 4.98
N GLU A 202 -1.97 -16.25 5.76
CA GLU A 202 -1.63 -17.67 5.64
C GLU A 202 -2.85 -18.58 5.35
N GLY A 203 -2.60 -19.87 5.13
CA GLY A 203 -3.65 -20.89 5.04
C GLY A 203 -4.62 -20.75 3.85
N PRO A 204 -5.91 -21.13 4.02
CA PRO A 204 -6.91 -21.11 2.95
C PRO A 204 -7.13 -19.74 2.31
N TYR A 205 -6.85 -18.66 3.04
CA TYR A 205 -7.06 -17.28 2.56
C TYR A 205 -5.99 -16.87 1.56
N PHE A 206 -4.75 -17.26 1.83
CA PHE A 206 -3.66 -17.05 0.90
C PHE A 206 -3.93 -17.73 -0.45
N ARG A 207 -4.55 -18.92 -0.44
CA ARG A 207 -5.00 -19.59 -1.67
C ARG A 207 -5.98 -18.73 -2.45
N ASP A 208 -7.02 -18.20 -1.81
CA ASP A 208 -8.07 -17.43 -2.48
C ASP A 208 -7.51 -16.10 -3.04
N LEU A 209 -6.57 -15.48 -2.33
CA LEU A 209 -5.80 -14.32 -2.81
C LEU A 209 -4.99 -14.66 -4.07
N MET A 210 -4.24 -15.76 -4.05
CA MET A 210 -3.45 -16.21 -5.20
C MET A 210 -4.32 -16.62 -6.39
N GLU A 211 -5.50 -17.19 -6.14
CA GLU A 211 -6.47 -17.48 -7.20
C GLU A 211 -7.00 -16.19 -7.83
N ALA A 212 -7.35 -15.19 -7.03
CA ALA A 212 -7.76 -13.87 -7.53
C ALA A 212 -6.65 -13.17 -8.33
N LEU A 213 -5.39 -13.33 -7.89
CA LEU A 213 -4.23 -12.78 -8.58
C LEU A 213 -4.16 -13.26 -10.04
N THR A 214 -4.53 -14.51 -10.35
CA THR A 214 -4.42 -15.09 -11.70
C THR A 214 -5.12 -14.29 -12.80
N THR A 215 -6.22 -13.59 -12.47
CA THR A 215 -7.00 -12.78 -13.41
C THR A 215 -6.95 -11.28 -13.12
N SER A 216 -6.18 -10.88 -12.11
CA SER A 216 -6.02 -9.48 -11.72
C SER A 216 -5.17 -8.69 -12.73
N ARG A 217 -5.10 -7.38 -12.54
CA ARG A 217 -4.23 -6.47 -13.30
C ARG A 217 -3.04 -5.96 -12.50
N ILE A 218 -2.77 -6.60 -11.35
CA ILE A 218 -1.70 -6.22 -10.43
C ILE A 218 -0.35 -6.43 -11.13
N GLU A 219 0.49 -5.41 -11.04
CA GLU A 219 1.84 -5.32 -11.59
C GLU A 219 2.88 -5.44 -10.48
N GLU A 220 2.58 -4.94 -9.27
CA GLU A 220 3.43 -5.01 -8.09
C GLU A 220 2.64 -5.52 -6.88
N LEU A 221 3.13 -6.60 -6.27
CA LEU A 221 2.52 -7.22 -5.09
C LEU A 221 3.55 -7.33 -3.95
N HIS A 222 3.23 -6.72 -2.81
CA HIS A 222 4.01 -6.85 -1.59
C HIS A 222 3.34 -7.79 -0.59
N LEU A 223 4.08 -8.83 -0.22
CA LEU A 223 3.69 -9.86 0.72
C LEU A 223 4.81 -10.10 1.75
N ASP A 224 5.70 -9.14 1.95
CA ASP A 224 6.74 -9.27 2.96
C ASP A 224 6.16 -9.39 4.37
N ARG A 225 6.84 -10.13 5.24
CA ARG A 225 6.44 -10.32 6.65
C ARG A 225 5.03 -10.89 6.85
N ASN A 226 4.59 -11.81 5.99
CA ASN A 226 3.25 -12.41 6.07
C ASN A 226 3.22 -13.80 6.72
N HIS A 227 4.33 -14.25 7.32
CA HIS A 227 4.46 -15.59 7.89
C HIS A 227 4.19 -16.71 6.86
N LEU A 228 4.40 -16.43 5.56
CA LEU A 228 4.27 -17.44 4.52
C LEU A 228 5.32 -18.54 4.73
N THR A 229 4.90 -19.79 4.56
CA THR A 229 5.81 -20.94 4.68
C THR A 229 5.93 -21.68 3.36
N HIS A 230 6.78 -22.71 3.28
CA HIS A 230 6.77 -23.62 2.13
C HIS A 230 5.38 -24.23 1.84
N SER A 231 4.44 -24.26 2.79
CA SER A 231 3.07 -24.69 2.53
C SER A 231 2.27 -23.72 1.65
N SER A 232 2.69 -22.45 1.58
CA SER A 232 2.12 -21.40 0.72
C SER A 232 2.66 -21.45 -0.71
N CYS A 233 3.81 -22.10 -0.96
CA CYS A 233 4.45 -22.16 -2.28
C CYS A 233 3.56 -22.73 -3.40
N PRO A 234 2.75 -23.79 -3.19
CA PRO A 234 1.81 -24.25 -4.22
C PRO A 234 0.79 -23.18 -4.63
N HIS A 235 0.37 -22.33 -3.69
CA HIS A 235 -0.55 -21.22 -3.97
C HIS A 235 0.17 -20.09 -4.73
N LEU A 236 1.38 -19.70 -4.31
CA LEU A 236 2.23 -18.77 -5.06
C LEU A 236 2.42 -19.24 -6.50
N THR A 237 2.80 -20.51 -6.67
CA THR A 237 2.97 -21.19 -7.96
C THR A 237 1.74 -21.01 -8.84
N SER A 238 0.54 -21.26 -8.30
CA SER A 238 -0.71 -21.13 -9.04
C SER A 238 -1.03 -19.69 -9.43
N GLY A 239 -0.74 -18.72 -8.54
CA GLY A 239 -0.99 -17.30 -8.77
C GLY A 239 -0.09 -16.72 -9.85
N ILE A 240 1.22 -16.97 -9.78
CA ILE A 240 2.20 -16.36 -10.70
C ILE A 240 2.26 -17.04 -12.07
N ARG A 241 1.91 -18.34 -12.16
CA ARG A 241 2.04 -19.10 -13.41
C ARG A 241 1.13 -18.56 -14.50
N ASN A 242 -0.08 -18.14 -14.13
CA ASN A 242 -1.12 -17.72 -15.08
C ASN A 242 -1.24 -16.19 -15.17
N ASN A 243 -0.75 -15.46 -14.16
CA ASN A 243 -0.80 -14.00 -14.20
C ASN A 243 0.17 -13.46 -15.28
N GLN A 244 -0.33 -12.55 -16.11
CA GLN A 244 0.42 -11.95 -17.23
C GLN A 244 0.85 -10.50 -16.98
N THR A 245 0.47 -9.92 -15.85
CA THR A 245 0.69 -8.51 -15.51
C THR A 245 1.74 -8.31 -14.43
N LEU A 246 1.89 -9.25 -13.49
CA LEU A 246 2.75 -9.15 -12.33
C LEU A 246 4.23 -9.11 -12.76
N ARG A 247 4.86 -7.96 -12.50
CA ARG A 247 6.26 -7.68 -12.76
C ARG A 247 7.09 -7.73 -11.50
N LYS A 248 6.54 -7.32 -10.36
CA LYS A 248 7.25 -7.27 -9.09
C LYS A 248 6.54 -8.05 -8.00
N LEU A 249 7.28 -8.94 -7.35
CA LEU A 249 6.80 -9.74 -6.24
C LEU A 249 7.79 -9.64 -5.08
N ASN A 250 7.34 -9.01 -4.00
CA ASN A 250 8.11 -8.92 -2.77
C ASN A 250 7.61 -9.95 -1.76
N LEU A 251 8.48 -10.89 -1.39
CA LEU A 251 8.24 -11.96 -0.42
C LEU A 251 9.24 -11.92 0.74
N ASN A 252 9.90 -10.78 0.98
CA ASN A 252 10.91 -10.64 2.02
C ASN A 252 10.39 -11.04 3.41
N GLU A 253 11.29 -11.52 4.28
CA GLU A 253 10.99 -11.80 5.68
C GLU A 253 9.81 -12.79 5.86
N ASN A 254 9.83 -13.89 5.09
CA ASN A 254 8.92 -15.03 5.22
C ASN A 254 9.73 -16.32 5.53
N ASN A 255 9.11 -17.50 5.44
CA ASN A 255 9.78 -18.78 5.72
C ASN A 255 9.52 -19.80 4.60
N LEU A 256 9.85 -19.42 3.37
CA LEU A 256 9.52 -20.21 2.18
C LEU A 256 10.36 -21.48 1.99
N GLU A 257 11.44 -21.66 2.77
CA GLU A 257 12.27 -22.86 2.69
C GLU A 257 11.49 -24.15 3.00
N GLY A 258 11.65 -25.15 2.13
CA GLY A 258 11.03 -26.46 2.29
C GLY A 258 10.70 -27.15 0.97
N PRO A 259 10.01 -28.31 1.03
CA PRO A 259 9.86 -29.21 -0.12
C PRO A 259 9.15 -28.59 -1.32
N HIS A 260 8.17 -27.70 -1.10
CA HIS A 260 7.40 -27.08 -2.18
C HIS A 260 8.03 -25.80 -2.75
N PHE A 261 9.15 -25.33 -2.19
CA PHE A 261 9.86 -24.17 -2.75
C PHE A 261 10.29 -24.42 -4.21
N SER A 262 10.62 -25.67 -4.53
CA SER A 262 10.92 -26.12 -5.87
C SER A 262 9.79 -25.88 -6.89
N ASP A 263 8.53 -26.02 -6.48
CA ASP A 263 7.36 -25.77 -7.33
C ASP A 263 7.23 -24.29 -7.68
N PHE A 264 7.48 -23.41 -6.69
CA PHE A 264 7.46 -21.96 -6.86
C PHE A 264 8.54 -21.52 -7.86
N MET A 265 9.77 -21.99 -7.68
CA MET A 265 10.85 -21.68 -8.61
C MET A 265 10.61 -22.24 -10.01
N ALA A 266 9.98 -23.41 -10.13
CA ALA A 266 9.59 -23.95 -11.43
C ALA A 266 8.55 -23.05 -12.13
N ALA A 267 7.57 -22.50 -11.41
CA ALA A 267 6.60 -21.56 -11.98
C ALA A 267 7.22 -20.21 -12.39
N LEU A 268 8.32 -19.80 -11.75
CA LEU A 268 9.03 -18.59 -12.15
C LEU A 268 9.47 -18.65 -13.61
N THR A 269 9.84 -19.83 -14.13
CA THR A 269 10.31 -20.01 -15.52
C THR A 269 9.31 -19.56 -16.59
N THR A 270 8.01 -19.60 -16.30
CA THR A 270 6.93 -19.19 -17.21
C THR A 270 6.25 -17.88 -16.80
N SER A 271 6.66 -17.30 -15.67
CA SER A 271 6.08 -16.05 -15.15
C SER A 271 6.54 -14.82 -15.95
N GLN A 272 5.89 -13.68 -15.69
CA GLN A 272 6.28 -12.37 -16.22
C GLN A 272 7.07 -11.51 -15.22
N ILE A 273 7.52 -12.11 -14.12
CA ILE A 273 8.19 -11.40 -13.03
C ILE A 273 9.56 -10.89 -13.51
N GLU A 274 9.81 -9.61 -13.26
CA GLU A 274 11.03 -8.86 -13.55
C GLU A 274 11.82 -8.58 -12.27
N GLU A 275 11.14 -8.41 -11.13
CA GLU A 275 11.74 -8.19 -9.81
C GLU A 275 11.18 -9.18 -8.79
N LEU A 276 12.05 -10.02 -8.21
CA LEU A 276 11.69 -10.99 -7.18
C LEU A 276 12.54 -10.74 -5.92
N HIS A 277 11.87 -10.45 -4.81
CA HIS A 277 12.54 -10.23 -3.54
C HIS A 277 12.26 -11.39 -2.59
N LEU A 278 13.32 -12.06 -2.16
CA LEU A 278 13.33 -13.24 -1.28
C LEU A 278 14.29 -13.06 -0.11
N SER A 279 14.63 -11.82 0.27
CA SER A 279 15.47 -11.55 1.42
C SER A 279 14.88 -12.17 2.68
N ASP A 280 15.72 -12.70 3.56
CA ASP A 280 15.34 -13.27 4.86
C ASP A 280 14.17 -14.28 4.74
N ASN A 281 14.33 -15.30 3.89
CA ASN A 281 13.33 -16.35 3.67
C ASN A 281 13.73 -17.71 4.27
N HIS A 282 14.76 -17.71 5.11
CA HIS A 282 15.40 -18.90 5.65
C HIS A 282 15.88 -19.90 4.58
N LEU A 283 16.13 -19.44 3.35
CA LEU A 283 16.65 -20.27 2.28
C LEU A 283 18.05 -20.77 2.64
N THR A 284 18.34 -22.02 2.28
CA THR A 284 19.61 -22.69 2.60
C THR A 284 20.31 -23.20 1.35
N ASP A 285 21.46 -23.87 1.51
CA ASP A 285 22.12 -24.57 0.41
C ASP A 285 21.19 -25.55 -0.33
N SER A 286 20.21 -26.17 0.35
CA SER A 286 19.23 -27.03 -0.33
C SER A 286 18.30 -26.30 -1.29
N SER A 287 18.10 -25.00 -1.13
CA SER A 287 17.30 -24.18 -2.05
C SER A 287 18.07 -23.83 -3.32
N CYS A 288 19.41 -23.87 -3.31
CA CYS A 288 20.25 -23.39 -4.41
C CYS A 288 19.97 -24.09 -5.76
N PRO A 289 19.80 -25.43 -5.85
CA PRO A 289 19.45 -26.08 -7.11
C PRO A 289 18.08 -25.66 -7.64
N HIS A 290 17.14 -25.32 -6.75
CA HIS A 290 15.80 -24.86 -7.11
C HIS A 290 15.82 -23.40 -7.59
N LEU A 291 16.59 -22.54 -6.90
CA LEU A 291 16.86 -21.18 -7.36
C LEU A 291 17.50 -21.21 -8.76
N ALA A 292 18.53 -22.03 -8.94
CA ALA A 292 19.23 -22.21 -10.20
C ALA A 292 18.30 -22.64 -11.34
N SER A 293 17.38 -23.58 -11.08
CA SER A 293 16.45 -24.08 -12.11
C SER A 293 15.41 -23.04 -12.53
N GLY A 294 14.90 -22.25 -11.57
CA GLY A 294 13.97 -21.17 -11.83
C GLY A 294 14.60 -20.02 -12.60
N ILE A 295 15.84 -19.65 -12.27
CA ILE A 295 16.56 -18.54 -12.89
C ILE A 295 17.04 -18.87 -14.30
N ARG A 296 17.60 -20.07 -14.52
CA ARG A 296 18.25 -20.43 -15.80
C ARG A 296 17.32 -20.33 -17.01
N ASN A 297 16.04 -20.64 -16.82
CA ASN A 297 15.06 -20.67 -17.90
C ASN A 297 14.18 -19.42 -17.95
N ASN A 298 14.14 -18.61 -16.90
CA ASN A 298 13.37 -17.38 -16.89
C ASN A 298 13.99 -16.33 -17.85
N GLN A 299 13.13 -15.66 -18.62
CA GLN A 299 13.55 -14.68 -19.64
C GLN A 299 13.22 -13.22 -19.28
N THR A 300 12.58 -12.99 -18.13
CA THR A 300 12.04 -11.68 -17.71
C THR A 300 12.76 -11.12 -16.48
N LEU A 301 13.19 -11.95 -15.54
CA LEU A 301 13.77 -11.58 -14.25
C LEU A 301 15.08 -10.82 -14.43
N ARG A 302 15.11 -9.61 -13.87
CA ARG A 302 16.22 -8.64 -13.90
C ARG A 302 16.77 -8.37 -12.51
N THR A 303 15.91 -8.33 -11.50
CA THR A 303 16.30 -8.07 -10.12
C THR A 303 15.95 -9.26 -9.25
N LEU A 304 16.93 -9.73 -8.51
CA LEU A 304 16.76 -10.81 -7.54
C LEU A 304 17.43 -10.40 -6.22
N ASP A 305 16.65 -10.31 -5.15
CA ASP A 305 17.17 -10.08 -3.80
C ASP A 305 17.12 -11.40 -3.02
N LEU A 306 18.30 -11.91 -2.67
CA LEU A 306 18.48 -13.12 -1.84
C LEU A 306 19.19 -12.79 -0.53
N SER A 307 19.29 -11.51 -0.17
CA SER A 307 20.01 -11.06 1.02
C SER A 307 19.44 -11.70 2.30
N TRP A 308 20.25 -11.75 3.36
CA TRP A 308 19.84 -12.33 4.65
C TRP A 308 19.35 -13.80 4.61
N ASN A 309 19.74 -14.60 3.61
CA ASN A 309 19.56 -16.05 3.59
C ASN A 309 20.84 -16.81 3.96
N ASN A 310 20.74 -18.12 4.20
CA ASN A 310 21.87 -18.98 4.57
C ASN A 310 22.27 -19.94 3.44
N LEU A 311 22.57 -19.40 2.26
CA LEU A 311 22.85 -20.16 1.03
C LEU A 311 24.22 -20.84 0.99
N GLU A 312 24.98 -20.85 2.10
CA GLU A 312 26.32 -21.42 2.15
C GLU A 312 26.30 -22.96 2.03
N GLY A 313 27.02 -23.50 1.04
CA GLY A 313 27.25 -24.92 0.91
C GLY A 313 27.68 -25.37 -0.49
N PRO A 314 27.74 -26.69 -0.74
CA PRO A 314 28.22 -27.23 -2.01
C PRO A 314 27.29 -26.96 -3.20
N ASN A 315 25.98 -26.80 -2.98
CA ASN A 315 25.00 -26.55 -4.05
C ASN A 315 24.92 -25.07 -4.44
N PHE A 316 25.50 -24.16 -3.64
CA PHE A 316 25.63 -22.74 -4.01
C PHE A 316 26.28 -22.53 -5.39
N ARG A 317 27.17 -23.44 -5.80
CA ARG A 317 27.77 -23.44 -7.15
C ARG A 317 26.73 -23.50 -8.27
N ASP A 318 25.62 -24.20 -8.06
CA ASP A 318 24.58 -24.41 -9.08
C ASP A 318 23.83 -23.08 -9.33
N LEU A 319 23.59 -22.31 -8.26
CA LEU A 319 23.06 -20.95 -8.32
C LEU A 319 24.01 -20.03 -9.07
N MET A 320 25.31 -20.04 -8.71
CA MET A 320 26.32 -19.23 -9.39
C MET A 320 26.43 -19.57 -10.88
N GLU A 321 26.39 -20.84 -11.26
CA GLU A 321 26.40 -21.25 -12.66
C GLU A 321 25.15 -20.74 -13.40
N ALA A 322 23.97 -20.88 -12.81
CA ALA A 322 22.73 -20.38 -13.41
C ALA A 322 22.78 -18.86 -13.64
N LEU A 323 23.32 -18.10 -12.67
CA LEU A 323 23.48 -16.64 -12.77
C LEU A 323 24.32 -16.23 -13.98
N THR A 324 25.37 -16.98 -14.34
CA THR A 324 26.22 -16.67 -15.52
C THR A 324 25.47 -16.73 -16.85
N THR A 325 24.35 -17.45 -16.89
CA THR A 325 23.51 -17.61 -18.09
C THR A 325 22.18 -16.88 -17.97
N SER A 326 21.93 -16.21 -16.85
CA SER A 326 20.68 -15.53 -16.57
C SER A 326 20.63 -14.12 -17.16
N ARG A 327 19.46 -13.46 -17.01
CA ARG A 327 19.24 -12.06 -17.42
C ARG A 327 19.25 -11.09 -16.24
N ILE A 328 19.66 -11.55 -15.07
CA ILE A 328 19.71 -10.75 -13.84
C ILE A 328 20.78 -9.67 -13.99
N GLU A 329 20.36 -8.44 -13.77
CA GLU A 329 21.17 -7.22 -13.84
C GLU A 329 21.52 -6.72 -12.43
N GLU A 330 20.64 -6.96 -11.45
CA GLU A 330 20.82 -6.61 -10.05
C GLU A 330 20.59 -7.84 -9.16
N LEU A 331 21.63 -8.24 -8.43
CA LEU A 331 21.60 -9.30 -7.43
C LEU A 331 22.03 -8.70 -6.08
N GLN A 332 21.17 -8.81 -5.07
CA GLN A 332 21.44 -8.36 -3.70
C GLN A 332 21.58 -9.53 -2.73
#